data_AF-B0T1J7-F1
#
_entry.id   AF-B0T1J7-F1
#
_cell.length_a   1.000
_cell.length_b   1.000
_cell.length_c   1.000
_cell.angle_alpha   90.00
_cell.angle_beta   90.00
_cell.angle_gamma   90.00
#
_symmetry.space_group_name_H-M   'P 1'
#
loop_
_entity.id
_entity.type
_entity.pdbx_description
1 polymer ?
#
loop_
_entity_poly.entity_id
_entity_poly.type
_entity_poly.pdbx_seq_one_letter_code
_entity_poly.pdbx_strand_id
1 'polypeptide(L)'
;MPADIRDADFNDTGKTDLLAHEQTYHGFSILLRWCMLGLATLITTLTLWFASPAGFWGGLITGIVVFAVGYAILVRHEEKQPLNLWVEGR
;
A
#
# COMPACT_ATOMS: atom_id res chain seq x y z
N MET A 1 32.90 -32.96 18.58
CA MET A 1 31.68 -32.25 18.12
C MET A 1 31.99 -31.73 16.73
N PRO A 2 31.43 -32.29 15.65
CA PRO A 2 31.84 -31.94 14.29
C PRO A 2 31.38 -30.54 13.92
N ALA A 3 32.28 -29.78 13.29
CA ALA A 3 32.09 -28.41 12.83
C ALA A 3 31.63 -28.42 11.37
N ASP A 4 30.34 -28.71 11.14
CA ASP A 4 29.77 -28.82 9.77
C ASP A 4 28.35 -28.21 9.65
N ILE A 5 27.87 -27.50 10.68
CA ILE A 5 26.54 -26.84 10.67
C ILE A 5 26.67 -25.31 10.82
N ARG A 6 27.89 -24.76 10.75
CA ARG A 6 28.13 -23.31 10.82
C ARG A 6 28.40 -22.67 9.46
N ASP A 7 28.67 -23.48 8.45
CA ASP A 7 28.98 -23.06 7.07
C ASP A 7 27.85 -23.42 6.10
N ALA A 8 26.63 -23.60 6.62
CA ALA A 8 25.48 -23.46 5.75
C ALA A 8 25.40 -21.98 5.35
N ASP A 9 26.02 -21.69 4.21
CA ASP A 9 25.83 -20.51 3.38
C ASP A 9 24.35 -20.37 3.03
N PHE A 10 23.58 -19.89 4.02
CA PHE A 10 22.26 -19.32 3.81
C PHE A 10 22.36 -17.83 3.45
N ASN A 11 23.58 -17.29 3.38
CA ASN A 11 23.82 -15.86 3.31
C ASN A 11 23.91 -15.36 1.87
N ASP A 12 24.34 -16.15 0.88
CA ASP A 12 24.73 -15.57 -0.41
C ASP A 12 24.00 -16.14 -1.63
N THR A 13 23.22 -17.22 -1.48
CA THR A 13 22.53 -17.86 -2.63
C THR A 13 21.06 -17.42 -2.82
N GLY A 14 20.47 -16.63 -1.90
CA GLY A 14 19.04 -16.30 -1.93
C GLY A 14 18.68 -14.80 -1.93
N LYS A 15 19.68 -13.91 -1.88
CA LYS A 15 19.45 -12.47 -1.73
C LYS A 15 18.71 -11.88 -2.93
N THR A 16 19.06 -12.24 -4.17
CA THR A 16 18.39 -11.70 -5.38
C THR A 16 16.92 -12.06 -5.45
N ASP A 17 16.59 -13.30 -5.06
CA ASP A 17 15.25 -13.85 -5.19
C ASP A 17 14.36 -13.32 -4.06
N LEU A 18 14.91 -13.19 -2.85
CA LEU A 18 14.28 -12.51 -1.72
C LEU A 18 14.06 -11.02 -2.01
N LEU A 19 15.02 -10.34 -2.64
CA LEU A 19 14.90 -8.94 -3.04
C LEU A 19 13.81 -8.73 -4.08
N ALA A 20 13.73 -9.60 -5.10
CA ALA A 20 12.64 -9.58 -6.08
C ALA A 20 11.28 -9.80 -5.41
N HIS A 21 11.23 -10.67 -4.40
CA HIS A 21 10.02 -10.95 -3.63
C HIS A 21 9.59 -9.77 -2.75
N GLU A 22 10.54 -9.13 -2.05
CA GLU A 22 10.31 -7.93 -1.24
C GLU A 22 9.82 -6.75 -2.09
N GLN A 23 10.43 -6.51 -3.25
CA GLN A 23 10.00 -5.48 -4.21
C GLN A 23 8.57 -5.73 -4.71
N THR A 24 8.26 -6.99 -5.04
CA THR A 24 6.92 -7.38 -5.50
C THR A 24 5.88 -7.20 -4.41
N TYR A 25 6.17 -7.62 -3.17
CA TYR A 25 5.29 -7.39 -2.03
C TYR A 25 5.06 -5.91 -1.77
N HIS A 26 6.08 -5.07 -1.93
CA HIS A 26 5.94 -3.66 -1.69
C HIS A 26 5.04 -3.00 -2.75
N GLY A 27 5.26 -3.29 -4.03
CA GLY A 27 4.39 -2.84 -5.11
C GLY A 27 2.94 -3.31 -4.93
N PHE A 28 2.74 -4.57 -4.55
CA PHE A 28 1.42 -5.10 -4.24
C PHE A 28 0.77 -4.37 -3.06
N SER A 29 1.52 -4.10 -1.99
CA SER A 29 1.00 -3.42 -0.81
C SER A 29 0.54 -1.99 -1.12
N ILE A 30 1.26 -1.28 -2.00
CA ILE A 30 0.88 0.04 -2.49
C ILE A 30 -0.40 -0.07 -3.30
N LEU A 31 -0.44 -0.97 -4.30
CA LEU A 31 -1.64 -1.21 -5.10
C LEU A 31 -2.87 -1.54 -4.24
N LEU A 32 -2.69 -2.37 -3.20
CA LEU A 32 -3.74 -2.73 -2.27
C LEU A 32 -4.28 -1.53 -1.50
N ARG A 33 -3.39 -0.62 -1.05
CA ARG A 33 -3.79 0.64 -0.38
C ARG A 33 -4.62 1.53 -1.31
N TRP A 34 -4.18 1.68 -2.56
CA TRP A 34 -4.95 2.41 -3.59
C TRP A 34 -6.30 1.76 -3.87
N CYS A 35 -6.36 0.43 -3.90
CA CYS A 35 -7.61 -0.32 -4.09
C CYS A 35 -8.58 -0.15 -2.91
N MET A 36 -8.08 -0.21 -1.66
CA MET A 36 -8.88 0.06 -0.46
C MET A 36 -9.43 1.49 -0.45
N LEU A 37 -8.62 2.48 -0.86
CA LEU A 37 -9.07 3.87 -0.99
C LEU A 37 -10.21 3.99 -2.01
N GLY A 38 -10.02 3.39 -3.19
CA GLY A 38 -11.02 3.36 -4.26
C GLY A 38 -12.32 2.71 -3.81
N LEU A 39 -12.25 1.58 -3.10
CA LEU A 39 -13.44 0.91 -2.57
C LEU A 39 -14.14 1.74 -1.50
N ALA A 40 -13.41 2.29 -0.53
CA ALA A 40 -14.00 3.11 0.54
C ALA A 40 -14.72 4.34 -0.02
N THR A 41 -14.12 5.02 -0.99
CA THR A 41 -14.70 6.19 -1.66
C THR A 41 -15.91 5.82 -2.50
N LEU A 42 -15.84 4.75 -3.29
CA LEU A 42 -16.93 4.28 -4.13
C LEU A 42 -18.14 3.82 -3.31
N ILE A 43 -17.90 3.01 -2.28
CA ILE A 43 -18.96 2.54 -1.38
C ILE A 43 -19.61 3.73 -0.69
N THR A 44 -18.83 4.65 -0.12
CA THR A 44 -19.37 5.82 0.58
C THR A 44 -20.19 6.71 -0.35
N THR A 45 -19.71 6.94 -1.58
CA THR A 45 -20.41 7.72 -2.61
C THR A 45 -21.73 7.07 -2.99
N LEU A 46 -21.74 5.76 -3.31
CA LEU A 46 -22.95 5.03 -3.65
C LEU A 46 -23.93 4.97 -2.47
N THR A 47 -23.45 4.73 -1.26
CA THR A 47 -24.28 4.67 -0.06
C THR A 47 -24.96 6.01 0.18
N LEU A 48 -24.25 7.13 0.11
CA LEU A 48 -24.88 8.44 0.31
C LEU A 48 -25.85 8.80 -0.82
N TRP A 49 -25.58 8.37 -2.04
CA TRP A 49 -26.46 8.60 -3.17
C TRP A 49 -27.78 7.86 -3.04
N PHE A 50 -27.76 6.58 -2.65
CA PHE A 50 -28.97 5.75 -2.60
C PHE A 50 -29.63 5.69 -1.22
N ALA A 51 -28.87 5.79 -0.14
CA ALA A 51 -29.34 5.57 1.23
C ALA A 51 -29.52 6.86 2.05
N SER A 52 -29.30 8.04 1.46
CA SER A 52 -29.49 9.32 2.17
C SER A 52 -30.39 10.31 1.41
N PRO A 53 -31.09 11.22 2.11
CA PRO A 53 -31.86 12.29 1.47
C PRO A 53 -30.97 13.32 0.75
N ALA A 54 -29.65 13.24 0.92
CA ALA A 54 -28.69 14.16 0.31
C ALA A 54 -28.63 14.01 -1.22
N GLY A 55 -29.18 12.92 -1.77
CA GLY A 55 -29.35 12.70 -3.20
C GLY A 55 -28.04 12.61 -3.98
N PHE A 56 -28.13 12.78 -5.31
CA PHE A 56 -27.01 12.74 -6.24
C PHE A 56 -25.86 13.67 -5.83
N TRP A 57 -26.19 14.93 -5.52
CA TRP A 57 -25.19 15.96 -5.24
C TRP A 57 -24.52 15.79 -3.89
N GLY A 58 -25.25 15.36 -2.85
CA GLY A 58 -24.68 15.05 -1.56
C GLY A 58 -23.72 13.86 -1.60
N GLY A 59 -24.08 12.81 -2.35
CA GLY A 59 -23.21 11.68 -2.61
C GLY A 59 -21.95 12.09 -3.39
N LEU A 60 -22.12 12.87 -4.47
CA LEU A 60 -21.01 13.31 -5.32
C LEU A 60 -20.01 14.20 -4.56
N ILE A 61 -20.49 15.21 -3.81
CA ILE A 61 -19.63 16.10 -3.03
C ILE A 61 -18.87 15.32 -1.95
N THR A 62 -19.57 14.45 -1.21
CA THR A 62 -18.93 13.67 -0.15
C THR A 62 -17.92 12.69 -0.72
N GLY A 63 -18.23 12.05 -1.86
CA GLY A 63 -17.31 11.19 -2.58
C GLY A 63 -16.01 11.90 -2.97
N ILE A 64 -16.12 13.11 -3.53
CA ILE A 64 -14.96 13.95 -3.88
C ILE A 64 -14.15 14.30 -2.63
N VAL A 65 -14.81 14.69 -1.53
CA VAL A 65 -14.13 15.04 -0.28
C VAL A 65 -13.39 13.84 0.31
N VAL A 66 -14.05 12.68 0.42
CA VAL A 66 -13.43 11.46 0.95
C VAL A 66 -12.28 11.01 0.05
N PHE A 67 -12.42 11.12 -1.26
CA PHE A 67 -11.35 10.79 -2.20
C PHE A 67 -10.17 11.75 -2.07
N ALA A 68 -10.41 13.05 -1.98
CA ALA A 68 -9.35 14.06 -1.83
C ALA A 68 -8.59 13.91 -0.50
N VAL A 69 -9.32 13.70 0.60
CA VAL A 69 -8.73 13.46 1.93
C VAL A 69 -7.94 12.14 1.93
N GLY A 70 -8.54 11.08 1.40
CA GLY A 70 -7.91 9.78 1.25
C GLY A 70 -6.63 9.82 0.43
N TYR A 71 -6.68 10.49 -0.73
CA TYR A 71 -5.54 10.71 -1.61
C TYR A 71 -4.42 11.47 -0.91
N ALA A 72 -4.74 12.58 -0.23
CA ALA A 72 -3.74 13.37 0.48
C ALA A 72 -3.08 12.58 1.63
N ILE A 73 -3.86 11.76 2.36
CA ILE A 73 -3.31 10.89 3.40
C ILE A 73 -2.39 9.84 2.79
N LEU A 74 -2.81 9.21 1.69
CA LEU A 74 -2.05 8.16 1.03
C LEU A 74 -0.73 8.69 0.46
N VAL A 75 -0.76 9.82 -0.26
CA VAL A 75 0.44 10.50 -0.78
C VAL A 75 1.41 10.85 0.36
N ARG A 76 0.92 11.43 1.46
CA ARG A 76 1.75 11.73 2.64
C ARG A 76 2.32 10.48 3.29
N HIS A 77 1.62 9.36 3.23
CA HIS A 77 2.09 8.10 3.79
C HIS A 77 3.14 7.43 2.88
N GLU A 78 3.03 7.62 1.57
CA GLU A 78 4.05 7.20 0.61
C GLU A 78 5.32 8.05 0.73
N GLU A 79 5.21 9.37 0.91
CA GLU A 79 6.36 10.26 1.16
C GLU A 79 7.17 9.87 2.41
N LYS A 80 6.51 9.36 3.45
CA LYS A 80 7.15 8.93 4.70
C LYS A 80 7.73 7.52 4.65
N GLN A 81 7.43 6.77 3.60
CA GLN A 81 7.92 5.42 3.37
C GLN A 81 8.75 5.44 2.09
N PRO A 82 9.99 5.98 2.11
CA PRO A 82 10.83 5.98 0.93
C PRO A 82 10.94 4.55 0.41
N LEU A 83 10.61 4.34 -0.86
CA LEU A 83 10.49 3.05 -1.56
C LEU A 83 11.80 2.24 -1.57
N ASN A 84 12.87 2.77 -1.01
CA ASN A 84 14.19 2.17 -0.98
C ASN A 84 14.55 1.80 0.46
N LEU A 85 14.37 0.53 0.82
CA LEU A 85 14.93 -0.05 2.04
C LEU A 85 16.47 -0.16 1.97
N TRP A 86 17.08 0.17 0.83
CA TRP A 86 18.52 0.17 0.58
C TRP A 86 19.00 1.48 -0.05
N VAL A 87 19.11 2.53 0.78
CA VAL A 87 20.27 3.42 0.60
C VAL A 87 21.48 2.53 0.91
N GLU A 88 22.14 2.07 -0.15
CA GLU A 88 23.38 1.33 -0.08
C GLU A 88 24.42 2.15 0.71
N GLY A 89 24.59 1.82 1.99
CA GLY A 89 25.47 2.57 2.87
C GLY A 89 25.19 2.57 4.37
N ARG A 90 24.48 1.59 4.95
CA ARG A 90 24.64 1.34 6.40
C ARG A 90 24.42 -0.10 6.83
#